data_AF-A0A6N2I9P4-F1
#
_entry.id   AF-A0A6N2I9P4-F1
#
_cell.length_a   1.000
_cell.length_b   1.000
_cell.length_c   1.000
_cell.angle_alpha   90.00
_cell.angle_beta   90.00
_cell.angle_gamma   90.00
#
_symmetry.space_group_name_H-M   'P 1'
#
loop_
_entity.id
_entity.type
_entity.pdbx_description
1 polymer ?
#
loop_
_entity_poly.entity_id
_entity_poly.type
_entity_poly.pdbx_seq_one_letter_code
_entity_poly.pdbx_strand_id
1 'polypeptide(L)'
;MTPAVPVLTGARHRRVASAAGPVDLWWYIAPRGRPVPGRVLLRHAVAARQARPAETVALVRDPLGRPALAPEQNLPPLRLTAAHCGSVTVAALVAAPRDGIRIGIDIEHLVSPPPPELLRYALRPGEATTSADRPETIRREEFLTLWTAKEAMAKALGWSLLRALVDVEITLRPRLSLARLGYEPAPRGWQLLPLNLPGTPHTITLVTHHPPSGPRRENTWTSPAGPR
;
A
#
# COMPACT_ATOMS: atom_id res chain seq x y z
N MET A 1 5.66 -29.14 -14.08
CA MET A 1 6.47 -29.00 -12.85
C MET A 1 6.60 -27.50 -12.56
N THR A 2 5.92 -26.99 -11.53
CA THR A 2 6.03 -25.57 -11.14
C THR A 2 7.45 -25.35 -10.62
N PRO A 3 8.23 -24.37 -11.11
CA PRO A 3 9.59 -24.16 -10.62
C PRO A 3 9.55 -23.88 -9.12
N ALA A 4 10.51 -24.46 -8.38
CA ALA A 4 10.68 -24.22 -6.95
C ALA A 4 10.75 -22.70 -6.69
N VAL A 5 10.01 -22.22 -5.70
CA VAL A 5 10.05 -20.81 -5.35
C VAL A 5 11.41 -20.57 -4.71
N PRO A 6 12.23 -19.62 -5.21
CA PRO A 6 13.52 -19.38 -4.59
C PRO A 6 13.28 -18.93 -3.14
N VAL A 7 13.88 -19.64 -2.19
CA VAL A 7 14.01 -19.16 -0.82
C VAL A 7 14.77 -17.85 -0.90
N LEU A 8 14.12 -16.75 -0.54
CA LEU A 8 14.72 -15.41 -0.56
C LEU A 8 15.66 -15.25 0.64
N THR A 9 16.75 -16.00 0.66
CA THR A 9 17.81 -15.88 1.66
C THR A 9 18.30 -14.43 1.69
N GLY A 10 18.18 -13.77 2.86
CA GLY A 10 18.48 -12.35 3.03
C GLY A 10 17.28 -11.41 2.94
N ALA A 11 16.05 -11.91 2.73
CA ALA A 11 14.84 -11.14 2.98
C ALA A 11 14.78 -10.74 4.46
N ARG A 12 14.46 -9.48 4.71
CA ARG A 12 14.40 -8.89 6.05
C ARG A 12 12.96 -8.61 6.40
N HIS A 13 12.66 -8.68 7.70
CA HIS A 13 11.32 -8.50 8.25
C HIS A 13 11.36 -7.54 9.44
N ARG A 14 10.32 -6.72 9.56
CA ARG A 14 10.03 -5.88 10.72
C ARG A 14 8.52 -5.77 10.89
N ARG A 15 8.05 -5.70 12.12
CA ARG A 15 6.65 -5.39 12.42
C ARG A 15 6.48 -3.88 12.62
N VAL A 16 5.49 -3.29 11.94
CA VAL A 16 5.15 -1.86 12.01
C VAL A 16 3.76 -1.73 12.64
N ALA A 17 3.64 -0.91 13.69
CA ALA A 17 2.34 -0.62 14.31
C ALA A 17 1.52 0.32 13.40
N SER A 18 0.22 0.07 13.28
CA SER A 18 -0.70 0.89 12.48
C SER A 18 -2.13 0.83 13.04
N ALA A 19 -3.02 1.71 12.57
CA ALA A 19 -4.45 1.64 12.88
C ALA A 19 -5.10 0.31 12.44
N ALA A 20 -4.60 -0.35 11.40
CA ALA A 20 -5.09 -1.65 10.95
C ALA A 20 -4.57 -2.84 11.77
N GLY A 21 -3.81 -2.57 12.84
CA GLY A 21 -3.08 -3.56 13.61
C GLY A 21 -1.63 -3.70 13.15
N PRO A 22 -0.89 -4.69 13.67
CA PRO A 22 0.50 -4.91 13.30
C PRO A 22 0.62 -5.33 11.84
N VAL A 23 1.41 -4.58 11.07
CA VAL A 23 1.78 -4.89 9.69
C VAL A 23 3.13 -5.61 9.70
N ASP A 24 3.20 -6.78 9.08
CA ASP A 24 4.48 -7.43 8.78
C ASP A 24 5.05 -6.82 7.50
N LEU A 25 6.08 -5.99 7.66
CA LEU A 25 6.83 -5.36 6.58
C LEU A 25 8.04 -6.23 6.23
N TRP A 26 8.15 -6.58 4.95
CA TRP A 26 9.25 -7.35 4.40
C TRP A 26 9.96 -6.54 3.32
N TRP A 27 11.27 -6.71 3.22
CA TRP A 27 12.03 -6.16 2.11
C TRP A 27 13.19 -7.06 1.71
N TYR A 28 13.55 -6.96 0.44
CA TYR A 28 14.66 -7.67 -0.15
C TYR A 28 15.43 -6.72 -1.07
N ILE A 29 16.76 -6.72 -0.96
CA ILE A 29 17.66 -5.94 -1.80
C ILE A 29 18.43 -6.92 -2.67
N ALA A 30 18.14 -6.91 -3.96
CA ALA A 30 18.74 -7.83 -4.91
C ALA A 30 20.22 -7.45 -5.17
N PRO A 31 21.17 -8.41 -5.09
CA PRO A 31 22.60 -8.12 -5.28
C PRO A 31 22.95 -7.59 -6.68
N ARG A 32 22.18 -7.95 -7.71
CA ARG A 32 22.48 -7.66 -9.12
C ARG A 32 21.58 -6.59 -9.74
N GLY A 33 21.10 -5.62 -8.95
CA GLY A 33 20.38 -4.44 -9.44
C GLY A 33 18.93 -4.67 -9.87
N ARG A 34 18.55 -5.88 -10.32
CA ARG A 34 17.17 -6.20 -10.74
C ARG A 34 16.32 -6.65 -9.54
N PRO A 35 15.12 -6.08 -9.32
CA PRO A 35 14.30 -6.47 -8.18
C PRO A 35 13.74 -7.87 -8.37
N VAL A 36 13.37 -8.51 -7.25
CA VAL A 36 12.56 -9.72 -7.31
C VAL A 36 11.09 -9.32 -7.53
N PRO A 37 10.29 -10.10 -8.28
CA PRO A 37 8.87 -9.76 -8.42
C PRO A 37 8.19 -9.72 -7.06
N GLY A 38 7.35 -8.70 -6.82
CA GLY A 38 6.67 -8.52 -5.53
C GLY A 38 5.87 -9.75 -5.08
N ARG A 39 5.32 -10.52 -6.02
CA ARG A 39 4.62 -11.79 -5.75
C ARG A 39 5.54 -12.86 -5.14
N VAL A 40 6.82 -12.87 -5.47
CA VAL A 40 7.81 -13.78 -4.87
C VAL A 40 8.04 -13.41 -3.41
N LEU A 41 8.27 -12.12 -3.11
CA LEU A 41 8.43 -11.66 -1.74
C LEU A 41 7.15 -11.83 -0.90
N LEU A 42 5.97 -11.60 -1.48
CA LEU A 42 4.69 -11.87 -0.81
C LEU A 42 4.51 -13.35 -0.46
N ARG A 43 4.83 -14.27 -1.37
CA ARG A 43 4.77 -15.71 -1.07
C ARG A 43 5.70 -16.07 0.07
N HIS A 44 6.94 -15.60 0.03
CA HIS A 44 7.91 -15.81 1.10
C HIS A 44 7.39 -15.28 2.44
N ALA A 45 6.83 -14.08 2.46
CA ALA A 45 6.31 -13.45 3.65
C ALA A 45 5.06 -14.15 4.23
N VAL A 46 4.13 -14.60 3.38
CA VAL A 46 2.98 -15.42 3.80
C VAL A 46 3.48 -16.77 4.35
N ALA A 47 4.41 -17.42 3.65
CA ALA A 47 4.97 -18.70 4.05
C ALA A 47 5.61 -18.63 5.44
N ALA A 48 6.44 -17.60 5.67
CA ALA A 48 7.07 -17.33 6.95
C ALA A 48 6.03 -17.06 8.05
N ARG A 49 5.01 -16.22 7.78
CA ARG A 49 3.95 -15.91 8.76
C ARG A 49 3.12 -17.13 9.14
N GLN A 50 2.88 -18.04 8.20
CA GLN A 50 2.03 -19.22 8.38
C GLN A 50 2.83 -20.50 8.71
N ALA A 51 4.15 -20.38 8.91
CA ALA A 51 5.05 -21.51 9.16
C ALA A 51 4.87 -22.67 8.16
N ARG A 52 4.78 -22.36 6.86
CA ARG A 52 4.57 -23.37 5.79
C ARG A 52 5.53 -23.18 4.61
N PRO A 53 5.75 -24.20 3.76
CA PRO A 53 6.61 -24.05 2.57
C PRO A 53 6.05 -23.02 1.58
N ALA A 54 6.93 -22.22 0.96
CA ALA A 54 6.52 -21.12 0.09
C ALA A 54 5.84 -21.57 -1.21
N GLU A 55 6.16 -22.77 -1.66
CA GLU A 55 5.56 -23.44 -2.83
C GLU A 55 4.08 -23.75 -2.60
N THR A 56 3.68 -23.93 -1.34
CA THR A 56 2.29 -24.20 -0.95
C THR A 56 1.45 -22.92 -0.83
N VAL A 57 2.06 -21.73 -1.02
CA VAL A 57 1.37 -20.45 -1.01
C VAL A 57 0.88 -20.08 -2.41
N ALA A 58 -0.42 -20.26 -2.64
CA ALA A 58 -1.11 -19.75 -3.82
C ALA A 58 -1.52 -18.28 -3.61
N LEU A 59 -1.18 -17.44 -4.58
CA LEU A 59 -1.63 -16.04 -4.61
C LEU A 59 -2.48 -15.83 -5.85
N VAL A 60 -3.63 -15.21 -5.71
CA VAL A 60 -4.52 -14.81 -6.80
C VAL A 60 -4.57 -13.29 -6.89
N ARG A 61 -5.32 -12.77 -7.86
CA ARG A 61 -5.73 -11.36 -7.88
C ARG A 61 -7.19 -11.28 -7.43
N ASP A 62 -7.49 -10.31 -6.59
CA ASP A 62 -8.88 -9.98 -6.28
C ASP A 62 -9.55 -9.26 -7.49
N PRO A 63 -10.87 -8.99 -7.45
CA PRO A 63 -11.56 -8.30 -8.54
C PRO A 63 -11.02 -6.90 -8.88
N LEU A 64 -10.25 -6.28 -7.97
CA LEU A 64 -9.58 -4.99 -8.18
C LEU A 64 -8.11 -5.15 -8.60
N GLY A 65 -7.68 -6.38 -8.94
CA GLY A 65 -6.35 -6.69 -9.42
C GLY A 65 -5.26 -6.78 -8.33
N ARG A 66 -5.62 -6.63 -7.05
CA ARG A 66 -4.68 -6.65 -5.92
C ARG A 66 -4.28 -8.09 -5.57
N PRO A 67 -3.06 -8.33 -5.07
CA PRO A 67 -2.68 -9.66 -4.62
C PRO A 67 -3.56 -10.10 -3.44
N ALA A 68 -4.03 -11.35 -3.48
CA ALA A 68 -4.82 -11.98 -2.42
C ALA A 68 -4.37 -13.44 -2.24
N LEU A 69 -4.69 -14.01 -1.07
CA LEU A 69 -4.56 -15.46 -0.85
C LEU A 69 -5.62 -16.19 -1.67
N ALA A 70 -5.28 -17.36 -2.19
CA ALA A 70 -6.25 -18.19 -2.90
C ALA A 70 -7.30 -18.72 -1.88
N PRO A 71 -8.61 -18.59 -2.14
CA PRO A 71 -9.67 -18.97 -1.19
C PRO A 71 -9.59 -20.42 -0.71
N GLU A 72 -9.07 -21.31 -1.55
CA GLU A 72 -9.03 -22.76 -1.32
C GLU A 72 -8.01 -23.18 -0.26
N GLN A 73 -7.11 -22.28 0.16
CA GLN A 73 -6.03 -22.59 1.09
C GLN A 73 -6.43 -22.54 2.57
N ASN A 74 -7.66 -22.12 2.88
CA ASN A 74 -8.21 -21.98 4.24
C ASN A 74 -7.24 -21.30 5.23
N LEU A 75 -6.53 -20.27 4.76
CA LEU A 75 -5.63 -19.46 5.58
C LEU A 75 -6.39 -18.31 6.23
N PRO A 76 -5.94 -17.83 7.41
CA PRO A 76 -6.49 -16.62 8.01
C PRO A 76 -6.50 -15.45 7.01
N PRO A 77 -7.55 -14.62 7.00
CA PRO A 77 -7.67 -13.54 6.02
C PRO A 77 -6.53 -12.53 6.19
N LEU A 78 -5.80 -12.29 5.10
CA LEU A 78 -4.71 -11.31 5.02
C LEU A 78 -4.98 -10.32 3.90
N ARG A 79 -4.59 -9.06 4.12
CA ARG A 79 -4.39 -8.10 3.02
C ARG A 79 -2.92 -8.05 2.68
N LEU A 80 -2.64 -8.02 1.38
CA LEU A 80 -1.31 -8.13 0.80
C LEU A 80 -1.05 -6.93 -0.10
N THR A 81 0.17 -6.41 -0.08
CA THR A 81 0.61 -5.39 -1.03
C THR A 81 2.12 -5.53 -1.24
N ALA A 82 2.61 -5.17 -2.42
CA ALA A 82 4.03 -5.15 -2.71
C ALA A 82 4.35 -4.07 -3.76
N ALA A 83 5.60 -3.63 -3.73
CA ALA A 83 6.16 -2.69 -4.69
C ALA A 83 7.66 -2.99 -4.87
N HIS A 84 8.26 -2.45 -5.92
CA HIS A 84 9.69 -2.50 -6.11
C HIS A 84 10.15 -1.25 -6.85
N CYS A 85 11.38 -0.83 -6.57
CA CYS A 85 12.07 0.21 -7.31
C CYS A 85 13.56 -0.13 -7.28
N GLY A 86 14.22 -0.04 -8.44
CA GLY A 86 15.59 -0.52 -8.63
C GLY A 86 15.79 -1.94 -8.09
N SER A 87 16.78 -2.15 -7.22
CA SER A 87 17.06 -3.46 -6.63
C SER A 87 16.19 -3.83 -5.44
N VAL A 88 15.36 -2.90 -4.95
CA VAL A 88 14.61 -3.06 -3.71
C VAL A 88 13.21 -3.54 -4.01
N THR A 89 12.79 -4.59 -3.32
CA THR A 89 11.40 -5.06 -3.30
C THR A 89 10.87 -4.99 -1.89
N VAL A 90 9.68 -4.43 -1.72
CA VAL A 90 8.98 -4.34 -0.44
C VAL A 90 7.65 -5.08 -0.52
N ALA A 91 7.25 -5.70 0.58
CA ALA A 91 5.96 -6.35 0.72
C ALA A 91 5.41 -6.09 2.12
N ALA A 92 4.09 -5.95 2.24
CA ALA A 92 3.44 -5.76 3.51
C ALA A 92 2.19 -6.64 3.62
N LEU A 93 1.98 -7.17 4.83
CA LEU A 93 0.89 -8.08 5.16
C LEU A 93 0.24 -7.61 6.45
N VAL A 94 -1.08 -7.62 6.48
CA VAL A 94 -1.85 -7.32 7.69
C VAL A 94 -3.01 -8.29 7.83
N ALA A 95 -3.32 -8.69 9.06
CA ALA A 95 -4.48 -9.50 9.36
C ALA A 95 -5.76 -8.71 9.02
N ALA A 96 -6.73 -9.37 8.40
CA ALA A 96 -7.98 -8.74 8.01
C ALA A 96 -9.20 -9.57 8.45
N PRO A 97 -9.43 -9.70 9.76
CA PRO A 97 -10.55 -10.48 10.30
C PRO A 97 -11.93 -9.88 9.98
N ARG A 98 -11.96 -8.65 9.43
CA ARG A 98 -13.17 -7.93 9.06
C ARG A 98 -12.99 -7.27 7.70
N ASP A 99 -14.11 -7.03 7.03
CA ASP A 99 -14.13 -6.28 5.79
C ASP A 99 -13.68 -4.82 5.99
N GLY A 100 -13.22 -4.20 4.89
CA GLY A 100 -12.83 -2.80 4.88
C GLY A 100 -11.40 -2.52 5.35
N ILE A 101 -10.68 -3.48 5.93
CA ILE A 101 -9.24 -3.35 6.15
C ILE A 101 -8.54 -3.28 4.79
N ARG A 102 -7.73 -2.24 4.58
CA ARG A 102 -6.95 -2.03 3.35
C ARG A 102 -5.50 -1.73 3.71
N ILE A 103 -4.60 -2.14 2.82
CA ILE A 103 -3.17 -1.88 2.92
C ILE A 103 -2.62 -1.61 1.51
N GLY A 104 -1.72 -0.65 1.40
CA GLY A 104 -0.98 -0.36 0.18
C GLY A 104 0.44 0.01 0.54
N ILE A 105 1.41 -0.37 -0.28
CA ILE A 105 2.81 0.03 -0.09
C ILE A 105 3.37 0.42 -1.44
N ASP A 106 4.16 1.48 -1.45
CA ASP A 106 4.93 1.86 -2.61
C ASP A 106 6.32 2.40 -2.25
N ILE A 107 7.22 2.39 -3.23
CA ILE A 107 8.63 2.79 -3.10
C ILE A 107 9.12 3.50 -4.36
N GLU A 108 9.83 4.61 -4.20
CA GLU A 108 10.51 5.30 -5.30
C GLU A 108 11.94 5.70 -4.95
N HIS A 109 12.81 5.72 -5.98
CA HIS A 109 14.20 6.15 -5.85
C HIS A 109 14.29 7.68 -5.90
N LEU A 110 14.98 8.29 -4.92
CA LEU A 110 15.17 9.75 -4.91
C LEU A 110 16.10 10.24 -6.03
N VAL A 111 17.01 9.37 -6.49
CA VAL A 111 18.06 9.71 -7.47
C VAL A 111 17.59 9.67 -8.92
N SER A 112 16.46 9.03 -9.24
CA SER A 112 15.93 8.92 -10.61
C SER A 112 14.43 9.22 -10.59
N PRO A 113 14.01 10.49 -10.78
CA PRO A 113 12.63 10.87 -10.65
C PRO A 113 11.84 10.45 -11.91
N PRO A 114 10.51 10.31 -11.82
CA PRO A 114 9.70 10.18 -13.02
C PRO A 114 9.81 11.45 -13.90
N PRO A 115 9.52 11.34 -15.21
CA PRO A 115 9.63 12.44 -16.15
C PRO A 115 8.94 13.74 -15.67
N PRO A 116 9.54 14.92 -15.89
CA PRO A 116 9.00 16.22 -15.49
C PRO A 116 7.55 16.47 -15.92
N GLU A 117 7.12 15.85 -17.01
CA GLU A 117 5.78 15.98 -17.58
C GLU A 117 4.72 15.32 -16.69
N LEU A 118 5.06 14.21 -16.00
CA LEU A 118 4.17 13.58 -15.02
C LEU A 118 3.99 14.45 -13.77
N LEU A 119 4.99 15.27 -13.44
CA LEU A 119 4.95 16.16 -12.28
C LEU A 119 3.76 17.12 -12.34
N ARG A 120 3.42 17.60 -13.54
CA ARG A 120 2.35 18.58 -13.77
C ARG A 120 0.94 18.02 -13.52
N TYR A 121 0.77 16.70 -13.65
CA TYR A 121 -0.53 16.04 -13.52
C TYR A 121 -0.69 15.28 -12.21
N ALA A 122 0.41 15.07 -11.49
CA ALA A 122 0.41 14.23 -10.30
C ALA A 122 -0.01 14.97 -9.03
N LEU A 123 0.19 16.29 -8.98
CA LEU A 123 -0.15 17.11 -7.82
C LEU A 123 -1.46 17.87 -8.03
N ARG A 124 -2.33 17.83 -7.01
CA ARG A 124 -3.46 18.73 -6.87
C ARG A 124 -2.97 20.13 -6.48
N PRO A 125 -3.77 21.19 -6.72
CA PRO A 125 -3.35 22.56 -6.39
C PRO A 125 -2.90 22.74 -4.94
N GLY A 126 -3.58 22.13 -3.96
CA GLY A 126 -3.21 22.19 -2.55
C GLY A 126 -1.87 21.50 -2.21
N GLU A 127 -1.47 20.53 -3.02
CA GLU A 127 -0.18 19.84 -2.87
C GLU A 127 0.96 20.67 -3.47
N ALA A 128 0.73 21.28 -4.65
CA ALA A 128 1.73 22.05 -5.37
C ALA A 128 2.14 23.35 -4.66
N THR A 129 1.20 24.04 -4.01
CA THR A 129 1.48 25.30 -3.28
C THR A 129 2.43 25.11 -2.10
N THR A 130 2.39 23.94 -1.45
CA THR A 130 3.22 23.65 -0.27
C THR A 130 4.72 23.62 -0.58
N SER A 131 5.08 23.37 -1.84
CA SER A 131 6.46 23.17 -2.28
C SER A 131 7.04 24.35 -3.08
N ALA A 132 6.22 25.32 -3.50
CA ALA A 132 6.62 26.32 -4.51
C ALA A 132 7.90 27.11 -4.16
N ASP A 133 8.06 27.50 -2.89
CA ASP A 133 9.16 28.36 -2.43
C ASP A 133 10.41 27.57 -1.97
N ARG A 134 10.45 26.25 -2.21
CA ARG A 134 11.54 25.39 -1.75
C ARG A 134 12.68 25.27 -2.80
N PRO A 135 13.92 25.03 -2.34
CA PRO A 135 15.01 24.58 -3.22
C PRO A 135 14.58 23.41 -4.10
N GLU A 136 15.08 23.36 -5.34
CA GLU A 136 14.67 22.35 -6.33
C GLU A 136 14.82 20.91 -5.85
N THR A 137 15.93 20.61 -5.16
CA THR A 137 16.19 19.28 -4.58
C THR A 137 15.09 18.88 -3.59
N ILE A 138 14.70 19.80 -2.71
CA ILE A 138 13.63 19.59 -1.74
C ILE A 138 12.28 19.42 -2.45
N ARG A 139 11.97 20.27 -3.44
CA ARG A 139 10.72 20.14 -4.22
C ARG A 139 10.60 18.77 -4.88
N ARG A 140 11.71 18.25 -5.40
CA ARG A 140 11.77 16.93 -6.04
C ARG A 140 11.56 15.79 -5.03
N GLU A 141 12.17 15.85 -3.85
CA GLU A 141 11.94 14.86 -2.80
C GLU A 141 10.50 14.88 -2.28
N GLU A 142 9.93 16.07 -2.08
CA GLU A 142 8.54 16.27 -1.68
C GLU A 142 7.58 15.71 -2.73
N PHE A 143 7.85 15.99 -4.01
CA PHE A 143 7.11 15.42 -5.13
C PHE A 143 7.14 13.89 -5.10
N LEU A 144 8.33 13.27 -5.00
CA LEU A 144 8.47 11.83 -5.00
C LEU A 144 7.73 11.20 -3.81
N THR A 145 7.74 11.87 -2.66
CA THR A 145 7.00 11.44 -1.49
C THR A 145 5.50 11.46 -1.73
N LEU A 146 4.96 12.52 -2.33
CA LEU A 146 3.55 12.61 -2.70
C LEU A 146 3.17 11.56 -3.74
N TRP A 147 3.98 11.38 -4.78
CA TRP A 147 3.80 10.35 -5.80
C TRP A 147 3.70 8.95 -5.18
N THR A 148 4.70 8.58 -4.38
CA THR A 148 4.78 7.28 -3.68
C THR A 148 3.58 7.08 -2.76
N ALA A 149 3.15 8.13 -2.08
CA ALA A 149 1.98 8.06 -1.22
C ALA A 149 0.67 7.87 -2.02
N LYS A 150 0.52 8.51 -3.18
CA LYS A 150 -0.63 8.31 -4.08
C LYS A 150 -0.64 6.93 -4.71
N GLU A 151 0.51 6.40 -5.12
CA GLU A 151 0.67 5.02 -5.58
C GLU A 151 0.25 4.01 -4.49
N ALA A 152 0.74 4.22 -3.26
CA ALA A 152 0.38 3.38 -2.12
C ALA A 152 -1.13 3.46 -1.83
N MET A 153 -1.75 4.64 -1.93
CA MET A 153 -3.20 4.82 -1.82
C MET A 153 -3.95 4.08 -2.94
N ALA A 154 -3.49 4.18 -4.19
CA ALA A 154 -4.05 3.47 -5.33
C ALA A 154 -4.05 1.96 -5.10
N LYS A 155 -2.92 1.41 -4.63
CA LYS A 155 -2.78 -0.02 -4.27
C LYS A 155 -3.72 -0.44 -3.14
N ALA A 156 -3.87 0.40 -2.11
CA ALA A 156 -4.80 0.12 -1.02
C ALA A 156 -6.26 0.10 -1.48
N LEU A 157 -6.63 1.03 -2.36
CA LEU A 157 -7.99 1.19 -2.88
C LEU A 157 -8.31 0.22 -4.03
N GLY A 158 -7.30 -0.33 -4.70
CA GLY A 158 -7.48 -1.09 -5.95
C GLY A 158 -7.83 -0.18 -7.13
N TRP A 159 -7.32 1.05 -7.12
CA TRP A 159 -7.53 2.03 -8.19
C TRP A 159 -6.36 2.02 -9.18
N SER A 160 -6.61 2.54 -10.39
CA SER A 160 -5.52 2.93 -11.27
C SER A 160 -4.76 4.12 -10.67
N LEU A 161 -3.49 4.27 -11.04
CA LEU A 161 -2.70 5.43 -10.65
C LEU A 161 -3.36 6.73 -11.12
N LEU A 162 -3.80 6.79 -12.38
CA LEU A 162 -4.47 7.98 -12.93
C LEU A 162 -5.65 8.43 -12.07
N ARG A 163 -6.47 7.50 -11.59
CA ARG A 163 -7.58 7.83 -10.69
C ARG A 163 -7.06 8.36 -9.36
N ALA A 164 -6.02 7.76 -8.78
CA ALA A 164 -5.45 8.25 -7.53
C ALA A 164 -4.84 9.65 -7.68
N LEU A 165 -4.19 9.97 -8.80
CA LEU A 165 -3.68 11.33 -9.05
C LEU A 165 -4.81 12.37 -9.02
N VAL A 166 -5.97 12.01 -9.57
CA VAL A 166 -7.15 12.88 -9.61
C VAL A 166 -7.89 12.90 -8.28
N ASP A 167 -8.15 11.76 -7.63
CA ASP A 167 -9.08 11.66 -6.49
C ASP A 167 -8.39 11.70 -5.12
N VAL A 168 -7.07 11.53 -5.03
CA VAL A 168 -6.34 11.53 -3.75
C VAL A 168 -5.64 12.87 -3.56
N GLU A 169 -5.91 13.50 -2.42
CA GLU A 169 -5.19 14.70 -1.98
C GLU A 169 -4.51 14.43 -0.66
N ILE A 170 -3.22 14.71 -0.60
CA ILE A 170 -2.34 14.40 0.52
C ILE A 170 -1.77 15.68 1.08
N THR A 171 -1.92 15.86 2.38
CA THR A 171 -1.17 16.85 3.13
C THR A 171 0.21 16.29 3.42
N LEU A 172 1.27 16.91 2.88
CA LEU A 172 2.64 16.48 3.12
C LEU A 172 3.19 16.96 4.48
N ARG A 173 2.83 18.18 4.89
CA ARG A 173 3.36 18.86 6.08
C ARG A 173 2.23 19.30 7.02
N PRO A 174 2.43 19.25 8.36
CA PRO A 174 3.66 18.87 9.06
C PRO A 174 3.94 17.36 9.05
N ARG A 175 2.96 16.55 8.64
CA ARG A 175 3.09 15.09 8.49
C ARG A 175 2.25 14.61 7.31
N LEU A 176 2.69 13.50 6.72
CA LEU A 176 1.99 12.84 5.63
C LEU A 176 0.61 12.36 6.10
N SER A 177 -0.46 12.83 5.46
CA SER A 177 -1.83 12.46 5.80
C SER A 177 -2.77 12.61 4.60
N LEU A 178 -3.81 11.77 4.57
CA LEU A 178 -4.86 11.88 3.56
C LEU A 178 -5.76 13.07 3.90
N ALA A 179 -5.83 14.07 3.03
CA ALA A 179 -6.68 15.24 3.21
C ALA A 179 -8.08 15.00 2.63
N ARG A 180 -8.14 14.47 1.40
CA ARG A 180 -9.39 14.27 0.66
C ARG A 180 -9.36 12.98 -0.15
N LEU A 181 -10.56 12.42 -0.35
CA LEU A 181 -10.82 11.33 -1.28
C LEU A 181 -11.99 11.72 -2.18
N GLY A 182 -11.73 11.94 -3.47
CA GLY A 182 -12.65 12.57 -4.41
C GLY A 182 -12.86 14.06 -4.08
N TYR A 183 -14.12 14.43 -3.86
CA TYR A 183 -14.55 15.77 -3.46
C TYR A 183 -14.88 15.87 -1.97
N GLU A 184 -14.66 14.81 -1.20
CA GLU A 184 -14.98 14.77 0.22
C GLU A 184 -13.71 14.82 1.09
N PRO A 185 -13.79 15.37 2.32
CA PRO A 185 -12.75 15.17 3.32
C PRO A 185 -12.45 13.68 3.51
N ALA A 186 -11.19 13.37 3.77
CA ALA A 186 -10.74 12.01 3.97
C ALA A 186 -11.56 11.30 5.07
N PRO A 187 -12.15 10.12 4.80
CA PRO A 187 -12.81 9.35 5.84
C PRO A 187 -11.84 9.03 6.98
N ARG A 188 -12.38 8.86 8.19
CA ARG A 188 -11.57 8.40 9.34
C ARG A 188 -11.00 7.01 9.07
N GLY A 189 -9.85 6.71 9.68
CA GLY A 189 -9.26 5.38 9.68
C GLY A 189 -8.10 5.17 8.69
N TRP A 190 -7.83 6.14 7.81
CA TRP A 190 -6.64 6.14 6.96
C TRP A 190 -5.39 6.60 7.72
N GLN A 191 -4.27 5.90 7.50
CA GLN A 191 -2.93 6.32 7.94
C GLN A 191 -1.94 6.16 6.79
N LEU A 192 -1.13 7.20 6.58
CA LEU A 192 0.01 7.20 5.66
C LEU A 192 1.28 7.23 6.52
N LEU A 193 2.08 6.17 6.41
CA LEU A 193 3.27 5.95 7.23
C LEU A 193 4.50 6.02 6.32
N PRO A 194 5.31 7.09 6.40
CA PRO A 194 6.61 7.10 5.74
C PRO A 194 7.52 6.04 6.39
N LEU A 195 8.25 5.30 5.58
CA LEU A 195 9.17 4.26 6.03
C LEU A 195 10.58 4.55 5.52
N ASN A 196 11.57 4.31 6.38
CA ASN A 196 12.98 4.33 6.02
C ASN A 196 13.51 2.89 6.05
N LEU A 197 14.13 2.45 4.95
CA LEU A 197 14.92 1.23 4.91
C LEU A 197 16.41 1.57 4.69
N PRO A 198 17.34 0.70 5.10
CA PRO A 198 18.75 0.88 4.77
C PRO A 198 19.02 0.80 3.27
N GLY A 199 20.06 1.48 2.78
CA GLY A 199 20.54 1.38 1.41
C GLY A 199 20.44 2.70 0.64
N THR A 200 20.18 2.60 -0.67
CA THR A 200 20.08 3.75 -1.57
C THR A 200 18.94 4.70 -1.16
N PRO A 201 19.07 6.02 -1.35
CA PRO A 201 18.02 6.97 -1.01
C PRO A 201 16.71 6.67 -1.73
N HIS A 202 15.67 6.38 -0.96
CA HIS A 202 14.32 6.10 -1.43
C HIS A 202 13.29 6.78 -0.55
N THR A 203 12.10 6.96 -1.08
CA THR A 203 10.90 7.23 -0.31
C THR A 203 10.01 5.98 -0.34
N ILE A 204 9.45 5.60 0.80
CA ILE A 204 8.52 4.48 0.92
C ILE A 204 7.32 4.97 1.71
N THR A 205 6.13 4.70 1.19
CA THR A 205 4.89 4.97 1.93
C THR A 205 4.11 3.68 2.13
N LEU A 206 3.79 3.38 3.39
CA LEU A 206 2.83 2.37 3.78
C LEU A 206 1.50 3.04 4.11
N VAL A 207 0.46 2.68 3.39
CA VAL A 207 -0.92 3.09 3.63
C VAL A 207 -1.64 1.98 4.36
N THR A 208 -2.37 2.33 5.42
CA THR A 208 -3.32 1.43 6.07
C THR A 208 -4.68 2.10 6.22
N HIS A 209 -5.73 1.31 6.15
CA HIS A 209 -7.09 1.72 6.50
C HIS A 209 -7.69 0.71 7.46
N HIS A 210 -8.15 1.21 8.60
CA HIS A 210 -9.01 0.46 9.50
C HIS A 210 -10.35 1.19 9.60
N PRO A 211 -11.46 0.58 9.15
CA PRO A 211 -12.76 1.24 9.25
C PRO A 211 -13.05 1.52 10.73
N PRO A 212 -13.54 2.73 11.08
CA PRO A 212 -13.94 3.01 12.45
C PRO A 212 -14.98 2.00 12.91
N SER A 213 -14.87 1.54 14.14
CA SER A 213 -15.84 0.67 14.79
C SER A 213 -17.17 1.43 14.94
N GLY A 214 -18.10 1.27 13.99
CA GLY A 214 -19.45 1.84 14.04
C GLY A 214 -20.51 0.74 14.07
N PRO A 215 -21.70 0.98 14.65
CA PRO A 215 -22.75 -0.03 14.72
C PRO A 215 -23.16 -0.45 13.31
N ARG A 216 -23.27 -1.77 13.10
CA ARG A 216 -23.80 -2.37 11.88
C ARG A 216 -25.25 -1.91 11.76
N ARG A 217 -25.56 -0.97 10.85
CA ARG A 217 -26.95 -0.68 10.50
C ARG A 217 -27.47 -1.88 9.71
N GLU A 218 -27.98 -2.87 10.43
CA GLU A 218 -28.99 -3.77 9.90
C GLU A 218 -30.26 -2.93 9.74
N ASN A 219 -30.41 -2.34 8.55
CA ASN A 219 -31.71 -1.85 8.12
C ASN A 219 -32.52 -3.07 7.69
N THR A 220 -33.00 -3.86 8.65
CA THR A 220 -34.18 -4.70 8.43
C THR A 220 -35.35 -3.74 8.26
N TRP A 221 -35.65 -3.42 7.01
CA TRP A 221 -36.90 -2.78 6.64
C TRP A 221 -38.00 -3.84 6.85
N THR A 222 -38.58 -3.90 8.04
CA THR A 222 -39.83 -4.62 8.26
C THR A 222 -40.96 -3.71 7.82
N SER A 223 -41.59 -4.03 6.69
CA SER A 223 -42.88 -3.44 6.31
C SER A 223 -43.84 -3.54 7.51
N PRO A 224 -44.60 -2.50 7.86
CA PRO A 224 -45.77 -2.69 8.68
C PRO A 224 -46.81 -3.43 7.82
N ALA A 225 -47.02 -4.71 8.11
CA ALA A 225 -48.29 -5.34 7.83
C ALA A 225 -49.36 -4.50 8.53
N GLY A 226 -50.29 -3.93 7.77
CA GLY A 226 -51.40 -3.17 8.32
C GLY A 226 -52.36 -4.05 9.14
N PRO A 227 -53.38 -3.44 9.77
CA PRO A 227 -54.59 -4.17 10.08
C PRO A 227 -55.83 -3.54 9.42
N ARG A 228 -56.53 -4.41 8.67
CA ARG A 228 -57.96 -4.46 8.30
C ARG A 228 -58.63 -3.25 7.68
#